data_AF-A0A8B8VU03-F1
#
_entry.id   AF-A0A8B8VU03-F1
#
_cell.length_a   1.000
_cell.length_b   1.000
_cell.length_c   1.000
_cell.angle_alpha   90.00
_cell.angle_beta   90.00
_cell.angle_gamma   90.00
#
_symmetry.space_group_name_H-M   'P 1'
#
loop_
_entity.id
_entity.type
_entity.pdbx_description
1 polymer ?
#
loop_
_entity_poly.entity_id
_entity_poly.type
_entity_poly.pdbx_seq_one_letter_code
_entity_poly.pdbx_strand_id
1 'polypeptide(L)'
;MRNPRDVITSGYHFWKMVKIIREPESFEEYSGWFLQGNVLYGSWFDHVHNWLQMKGKENFLVILYEELQQDIQATVETLSHFLGKKLSPEELNAVLKNVSFKTTKDNKMSNCSLSPDIFMDQIKGFMRKGITGDWKSHFTVAQSEAFDKIYQEKMAGLAQDLFPWE
;
A
#
# COMPACT_ATOMS: atom_id res chain seq x y z
N MET A 1 6.68 0.71 1.99
CA MET A 1 6.03 1.82 1.24
C MET A 1 5.39 1.24 -0.01
N ARG A 2 4.60 2.02 -0.76
CA ARG A 2 3.92 1.61 -1.99
C ARG A 2 3.76 2.83 -2.88
N ASN A 3 3.68 2.65 -4.20
CA ASN A 3 3.39 3.73 -5.14
C ASN A 3 2.15 4.50 -4.66
N PRO A 4 2.26 5.82 -4.39
CA PRO A 4 1.16 6.61 -3.86
C PRO A 4 -0.07 6.65 -4.78
N ARG A 5 0.09 6.47 -6.10
CA ARG A 5 -1.06 6.37 -7.02
C ARG A 5 -1.86 5.09 -6.76
N ASP A 6 -1.19 3.96 -6.52
CA ASP A 6 -1.87 2.72 -6.11
C ASP A 6 -2.46 2.83 -4.71
N VAL A 7 -1.83 3.60 -3.81
CA VAL A 7 -2.40 3.92 -2.49
C VAL A 7 -3.69 4.72 -2.63
N ILE A 8 -3.73 5.74 -3.49
CA ILE A 8 -4.94 6.53 -3.81
C ILE A 8 -6.03 5.60 -4.33
N THR A 9 -5.72 4.77 -5.34
CA THR A 9 -6.68 3.83 -5.90
C THR A 9 -7.20 2.84 -4.86
N SER A 10 -6.33 2.28 -4.02
CA SER A 10 -6.72 1.37 -2.95
C SER A 10 -7.59 2.07 -1.89
N GLY A 11 -7.18 3.28 -1.48
CA GLY A 11 -7.89 4.09 -0.50
C GLY A 11 -9.28 4.50 -0.97
N TYR A 12 -9.42 4.93 -2.22
CA TYR A 12 -10.71 5.28 -2.80
C TYR A 12 -11.72 4.13 -2.66
N HIS A 13 -11.34 2.91 -3.03
CA HIS A 13 -12.24 1.76 -2.88
C HIS A 13 -12.46 1.36 -1.42
N PHE A 14 -11.42 1.42 -0.58
CA PHE A 14 -11.52 1.08 0.84
C PHE A 14 -12.46 2.01 1.59
N TRP A 15 -12.36 3.32 1.38
CA TRP A 15 -13.19 4.30 2.10
C TRP A 15 -14.65 4.29 1.65
N LYS A 16 -14.94 3.89 0.40
CA LYS A 16 -16.32 3.59 -0.03
C LYS A 16 -16.92 2.37 0.67
N MET A 17 -16.10 1.50 1.25
CA MET A 17 -16.55 0.34 2.00
C MET A 17 -16.84 0.69 3.47
N VAL A 18 -16.18 1.69 4.05
CA VAL A 18 -16.32 2.07 5.46
C VAL A 18 -17.54 2.97 5.66
N LYS A 19 -18.54 2.53 6.42
CA LYS A 19 -19.84 3.21 6.58
C LYS A 19 -19.85 4.35 7.61
N ILE A 20 -18.77 4.49 8.39
CA ILE A 20 -18.65 5.47 9.48
C ILE A 20 -17.83 6.70 9.12
N ILE A 21 -17.49 6.87 7.84
CA ILE A 21 -16.74 8.02 7.34
C ILE A 21 -17.46 8.64 6.15
N ARG A 22 -17.04 9.86 5.79
CA ARG A 22 -17.52 10.50 4.56
C ARG A 22 -17.02 9.71 3.35
N GLU A 23 -17.97 9.17 2.57
CA GLU A 23 -17.69 8.57 1.28
C GLU A 23 -17.32 9.68 0.27
N PRO A 24 -16.23 9.53 -0.51
CA PRO A 24 -15.94 10.45 -1.59
C PRO A 24 -16.95 10.28 -2.74
N GLU A 25 -17.42 11.38 -3.30
CA GLU A 25 -18.39 11.40 -4.39
C GLU A 25 -17.76 10.90 -5.70
N SER A 26 -16.46 11.14 -5.89
CA SER A 26 -15.72 10.74 -7.09
C SER A 26 -14.27 10.38 -6.79
N PHE A 27 -13.62 9.71 -7.75
CA PHE A 27 -12.18 9.44 -7.69
C PHE A 27 -11.35 10.73 -7.67
N GLU A 28 -11.79 11.74 -8.42
CA GLU A 28 -11.13 13.05 -8.50
C GLU A 28 -11.20 13.82 -7.18
N GLU A 29 -12.36 13.79 -6.50
CA GLU A 29 -12.49 14.39 -5.17
C GLU A 29 -11.54 13.74 -4.18
N TYR A 30 -11.52 12.40 -4.13
CA TYR A 30 -10.68 11.65 -3.22
C TYR A 30 -9.18 11.85 -3.49
N SER A 31 -8.77 11.83 -4.77
CA SER A 31 -7.37 12.06 -5.14
C SER A 31 -6.92 13.48 -4.78
N GLY A 32 -7.80 14.48 -4.95
CA GLY A 32 -7.59 15.85 -4.48
C GLY A 32 -7.36 15.93 -2.97
N TRP A 33 -8.20 15.27 -2.16
CA TRP A 33 -8.01 15.20 -0.70
C TRP A 33 -6.69 14.55 -0.32
N PHE A 34 -6.34 13.44 -0.97
CA PHE A 34 -5.10 12.72 -0.70
C PHE A 34 -3.86 13.58 -0.97
N LEU A 35 -3.83 14.30 -2.10
CA LEU A 35 -2.71 15.17 -2.48
C LEU A 35 -2.54 16.37 -1.53
N GLN A 36 -3.64 16.83 -0.93
CA GLN A 36 -3.63 17.87 0.10
C GLN A 36 -3.28 17.34 1.49
N GLY A 37 -3.26 16.01 1.68
CA GLY A 37 -3.11 15.38 2.99
C GLY A 37 -4.38 15.42 3.85
N ASN A 38 -5.53 15.81 3.28
CA ASN A 38 -6.83 15.88 3.95
C ASN A 38 -7.54 14.52 3.97
N VAL A 39 -6.81 13.48 4.36
CA VAL A 39 -7.30 12.10 4.47
C VAL A 39 -6.92 11.53 5.83
N LEU A 40 -7.52 10.39 6.19
CA LEU A 40 -7.14 9.68 7.42
C LEU A 40 -5.63 9.39 7.42
N TYR A 41 -5.00 9.68 8.56
CA TYR A 41 -3.54 9.62 8.80
C TYR A 41 -2.68 10.68 8.07
N GLY A 42 -3.29 11.62 7.36
CA GLY A 42 -2.60 12.79 6.81
C GLY A 42 -1.87 12.56 5.47
N SER A 43 -0.88 13.39 5.20
CA SER A 43 -0.09 13.40 3.96
C SER A 43 0.82 12.16 3.85
N TRP A 44 0.68 11.41 2.75
CA TRP A 44 1.59 10.31 2.41
C TRP A 44 3.04 10.80 2.25
N PHE A 45 3.22 11.98 1.65
CA PHE A 45 4.54 12.56 1.41
C PHE A 45 5.27 12.85 2.73
N ASP A 46 4.56 13.47 3.68
CA ASP A 46 5.12 13.83 4.98
C ASP A 46 5.42 12.56 5.79
N HIS A 47 4.52 11.57 5.73
CA HIS A 47 4.73 10.27 6.35
C HIS A 47 6.00 9.59 5.83
N VAL A 48 6.18 9.55 4.50
CA VAL A 48 7.36 8.92 3.89
C VAL A 48 8.64 9.68 4.23
N HIS A 49 8.66 11.01 4.09
CA HIS A 49 9.82 11.84 4.45
C HIS A 49 10.27 11.61 5.88
N ASN A 50 9.34 11.68 6.83
CA ASN A 50 9.67 11.57 8.25
C ASN A 50 10.20 10.18 8.62
N TRP A 51 9.58 9.11 8.10
CA TRP A 51 10.04 7.75 8.40
C TRP A 51 11.34 7.39 7.68
N LEU A 52 11.60 7.92 6.49
CA LEU A 52 12.84 7.65 5.77
C LEU A 52 14.09 8.24 6.45
N GLN A 53 13.94 9.21 7.36
CA GLN A 53 15.04 9.68 8.21
C GLN A 53 15.60 8.56 9.11
N MET A 54 14.85 7.48 9.32
CA MET A 54 15.30 6.31 10.08
C MET A 54 16.04 5.28 9.23
N LYS A 55 16.08 5.45 7.90
CA LYS A 55 16.78 4.53 7.00
C LYS A 55 18.26 4.45 7.38
N GLY A 56 18.78 3.22 7.44
CA GLY A 56 20.16 2.94 7.84
C GLY A 56 20.34 2.62 9.32
N LYS A 57 19.30 2.79 10.16
CA LYS A 57 19.32 2.26 11.53
C LYS A 57 19.12 0.75 11.51
N GLU A 58 19.90 0.03 12.33
CA GLU A 58 19.89 -1.44 12.39
C GLU A 58 18.53 -2.04 12.75
N ASN A 59 17.70 -1.29 13.46
CA ASN A 59 16.37 -1.69 13.89
C ASN A 59 15.23 -1.14 13.01
N PHE A 60 15.54 -0.68 11.80
CA PHE A 60 14.54 -0.12 10.87
C PHE A 60 14.69 -0.73 9.47
N LEU A 61 13.68 -1.50 9.05
CA LEU A 61 13.61 -2.11 7.72
C LEU A 61 12.58 -1.41 6.84
N VAL A 62 12.99 -1.06 5.62
CA VAL A 62 12.11 -0.55 4.58
C VAL A 62 11.82 -1.67 3.59
N ILE A 63 10.55 -1.98 3.36
CA ILE A 63 10.08 -2.90 2.31
C ILE A 63 9.12 -2.14 1.40
N LEU A 64 9.24 -2.33 0.09
CA LEU A 64 8.29 -1.79 -0.89
C LEU A 64 7.28 -2.87 -1.28
N TYR A 65 6.02 -2.48 -1.46
CA TYR A 65 4.97 -3.39 -1.89
C TYR A 65 5.27 -3.96 -3.28
N GLU A 66 5.93 -3.17 -4.13
CA GLU A 66 6.34 -3.53 -5.47
C GLU A 66 7.39 -4.65 -5.46
N GLU A 67 8.41 -4.52 -4.60
CA GLU A 67 9.43 -5.57 -4.38
C GLU A 67 8.80 -6.83 -3.79
N LEU A 68 7.89 -6.66 -2.82
CA LEU A 68 7.13 -7.78 -2.25
C LEU A 68 6.34 -8.53 -3.31
N GLN A 69 5.66 -7.82 -4.22
CA GLN A 69 4.89 -8.47 -5.29
C GLN A 69 5.79 -9.11 -6.36
N GLN A 70 6.96 -8.53 -6.62
CA GLN A 70 7.91 -9.06 -7.59
C GLN A 70 8.57 -10.35 -7.08
N ASP A 71 8.99 -10.38 -5.82
CA ASP A 71 9.61 -11.55 -5.20
C ASP A 71 9.26 -11.64 -3.70
N ILE A 72 8.18 -12.37 -3.41
CA ILE A 72 7.73 -12.63 -2.04
C ILE A 72 8.80 -13.41 -1.27
N GLN A 73 9.51 -14.35 -1.92
CA GLN A 73 10.50 -15.18 -1.25
C GLN A 73 11.69 -14.34 -0.78
N ALA A 74 12.29 -13.56 -1.66
CA ALA A 74 13.38 -12.66 -1.31
C ALA A 74 12.98 -11.67 -0.20
N THR A 75 11.72 -11.20 -0.23
CA THR A 75 11.19 -10.31 0.82
C THR A 75 11.05 -11.02 2.17
N VAL A 76 10.56 -12.26 2.19
CA VAL A 76 10.47 -13.07 3.42
C VAL A 76 11.85 -13.40 3.97
N GLU A 77 12.81 -13.73 3.12
CA GLU A 77 14.21 -13.96 3.50
C GLU A 77 14.85 -12.69 4.10
N THR A 78 14.63 -11.53 3.48
CA THR A 78 15.08 -10.23 3.99
C THR A 78 14.50 -9.94 5.37
N LEU A 79 13.19 -10.14 5.54
CA LEU A 79 12.52 -9.97 6.84
C LEU A 79 13.04 -10.95 7.90
N SER A 80 13.27 -12.21 7.51
CA SER A 80 13.82 -13.24 8.39
C SER A 80 15.19 -12.84 8.92
N HIS A 81 16.08 -12.40 8.02
CA HIS A 81 17.41 -11.93 8.35
C HIS A 81 17.36 -10.72 9.29
N PHE A 82 16.54 -9.73 8.98
CA PHE A 82 16.36 -8.53 9.80
C PHE A 82 15.87 -8.87 11.23
N LEU A 83 14.99 -9.85 11.38
CA LEU A 83 14.48 -10.31 12.68
C LEU A 83 15.45 -11.26 13.41
N GLY A 84 16.63 -11.54 12.85
CA GLY A 84 17.60 -12.50 13.40
C GLY A 84 17.06 -13.92 13.45
N LYS A 85 16.18 -14.29 12.51
CA LYS A 85 15.60 -15.62 12.38
C LYS A 85 16.21 -16.35 11.18
N LYS A 86 16.25 -17.67 11.27
CA LYS A 86 16.63 -18.55 10.17
C LYS A 86 15.49 -19.52 9.94
N LEU A 87 14.81 -19.38 8.81
CA LEU A 87 13.75 -20.30 8.40
C LEU A 87 14.37 -21.53 7.75
N SER A 88 13.82 -22.72 8.04
CA SER A 88 14.08 -23.91 7.24
C SER A 88 13.40 -23.78 5.87
N PRO A 89 13.82 -24.57 4.85
CA PRO A 89 13.13 -24.62 3.57
C PRO A 89 11.64 -24.95 3.70
N GLU A 90 11.28 -25.82 4.64
CA GLU A 90 9.89 -26.21 4.91
C GLU A 90 9.09 -25.05 5.51
N GLU A 91 9.67 -24.31 6.46
CA GLU A 91 9.04 -23.13 7.07
C GLU A 91 8.84 -22.01 6.05
N LEU A 92 9.86 -21.74 5.22
CA LEU A 92 9.77 -20.75 4.15
C LEU A 92 8.65 -21.10 3.17
N ASN A 93 8.61 -22.35 2.69
CA ASN A 93 7.55 -22.83 1.80
C ASN A 93 6.16 -22.73 2.46
N ALA A 94 6.06 -23.00 3.75
CA ALA A 94 4.81 -22.84 4.50
C ALA A 94 4.37 -21.37 4.56
N VAL A 95 5.29 -20.42 4.78
CA VAL A 95 4.99 -18.98 4.73
C VAL A 95 4.48 -18.59 3.34
N LEU A 96 5.23 -18.93 2.28
CA LEU A 96 4.89 -18.58 0.90
C LEU A 96 3.49 -19.08 0.50
N LYS A 97 3.15 -20.31 0.87
CA LYS A 97 1.82 -20.88 0.64
C LYS A 97 0.70 -20.09 1.35
N ASN A 98 0.98 -19.60 2.56
CA ASN A 98 -0.04 -18.98 3.41
C ASN A 98 -0.19 -17.46 3.17
N VAL A 99 0.81 -16.80 2.60
CA VAL A 99 0.77 -15.35 2.32
C VAL A 99 0.33 -15.01 0.89
N SER A 100 -0.04 -16.01 0.08
CA SER A 100 -0.57 -15.76 -1.26
C SER A 100 -1.84 -14.90 -1.19
N PHE A 101 -2.05 -14.02 -2.18
CA PHE A 101 -3.23 -13.15 -2.21
C PHE A 101 -4.53 -13.93 -2.08
N LYS A 102 -4.64 -15.10 -2.76
CA LYS A 102 -5.79 -15.99 -2.65
C LYS A 102 -5.98 -16.48 -1.22
N THR A 103 -4.93 -17.03 -0.60
CA THR A 103 -4.99 -17.54 0.77
C THR A 103 -5.41 -16.45 1.76
N THR A 104 -4.83 -15.25 1.65
CA THR A 104 -5.16 -14.12 2.52
C THR A 104 -6.57 -13.59 2.27
N LYS A 105 -7.03 -13.58 1.01
CA LYS A 105 -8.40 -13.16 0.64
C LYS A 105 -9.47 -14.11 1.15
N ASP A 106 -9.21 -15.40 1.13
CA ASP A 106 -10.16 -16.42 1.59
C ASP A 106 -10.14 -16.58 3.13
N ASN A 107 -9.12 -16.05 3.80
CA ASN A 107 -9.00 -16.10 5.27
C ASN A 107 -9.82 -15.01 5.96
N LYS A 108 -10.90 -15.41 6.65
CA LYS A 108 -11.79 -14.53 7.44
C LYS A 108 -11.07 -13.70 8.50
N MET A 109 -9.94 -14.18 9.02
CA MET A 109 -9.14 -13.46 10.02
C MET A 109 -8.30 -12.33 9.41
N SER A 110 -8.12 -12.31 8.09
CA SER A 110 -7.23 -11.36 7.39
C SER A 110 -7.95 -10.49 6.36
N ASN A 111 -9.13 -10.90 5.88
CA ASN A 111 -9.89 -10.19 4.84
C ASN A 111 -10.94 -9.21 5.39
N CYS A 112 -10.89 -8.91 6.70
CA CYS A 112 -11.84 -8.05 7.41
C CYS A 112 -13.31 -8.50 7.41
N SER A 113 -13.63 -9.73 6.99
CA SER A 113 -15.02 -10.21 6.89
C SER A 113 -15.74 -10.41 8.23
N LEU A 114 -14.99 -10.35 9.33
CA LEU A 114 -15.53 -10.42 10.69
C LEU A 114 -15.97 -9.06 11.23
N SER A 115 -15.69 -7.97 10.50
CA SER A 115 -16.12 -6.63 10.89
C SER A 115 -17.65 -6.54 10.80
N PRO A 116 -18.34 -5.99 11.82
CA PRO A 116 -19.78 -5.80 11.75
C PRO A 116 -20.18 -4.96 10.52
N ASP A 117 -21.28 -5.34 9.87
CA ASP A 117 -21.75 -4.65 8.66
C ASP A 117 -22.10 -3.17 8.90
N ILE A 118 -22.41 -2.79 10.13
CA ILE A 118 -22.61 -1.38 10.53
C ILE A 118 -21.35 -0.53 10.35
N PHE A 119 -20.16 -1.13 10.32
CA PHE A 119 -18.88 -0.42 10.14
C PHE A 119 -18.32 -0.56 8.73
N MET A 120 -18.46 -1.72 8.09
CA MET A 120 -17.88 -2.02 6.78
C MET A 120 -18.85 -2.81 5.90
N ASP A 121 -19.05 -2.36 4.67
CA ASP A 121 -19.78 -3.06 3.62
C ASP A 121 -19.04 -4.33 3.17
N GLN A 122 -19.55 -5.49 3.57
CA GLN A 122 -18.90 -6.76 3.28
C GLN A 122 -19.00 -7.17 1.80
N ILE A 123 -19.90 -6.57 1.02
CA ILE A 123 -20.09 -6.89 -0.41
C ILE A 123 -18.92 -6.35 -1.24
N LYS A 124 -18.44 -5.15 -0.92
CA LYS A 124 -17.33 -4.50 -1.65
C LYS A 124 -15.99 -5.25 -1.44
N GLY A 125 -15.82 -5.88 -0.27
CA GLY A 125 -14.68 -6.74 0.07
C GLY A 125 -13.34 -6.00 0.25
N PHE A 126 -12.65 -6.26 1.36
CA PHE A 126 -11.36 -5.61 1.67
C PHE A 126 -10.25 -5.98 0.67
N MET A 127 -10.14 -7.26 0.33
CA MET A 127 -9.10 -7.81 -0.54
C MET A 127 -9.50 -7.68 -2.01
N ARG A 128 -9.15 -6.55 -2.62
CA ARG A 128 -9.62 -6.15 -3.96
C ARG A 128 -8.89 -6.86 -5.12
N LYS A 129 -7.72 -6.37 -5.53
CA LYS A 129 -6.94 -6.90 -6.67
C LYS A 129 -5.57 -7.48 -6.30
N GLY A 130 -4.89 -6.94 -5.30
CA GLY A 130 -3.58 -7.45 -4.87
C GLY A 130 -2.42 -7.20 -5.84
N ILE A 131 -2.54 -6.23 -6.75
CA ILE A 131 -1.52 -5.96 -7.78
C ILE A 131 -0.92 -4.54 -7.64
N THR A 132 0.18 -4.31 -8.34
CA THR A 132 0.80 -3.01 -8.58
C THR A 132 0.34 -2.43 -9.93
N GLY A 133 0.40 -1.11 -10.07
CA GLY A 133 0.08 -0.40 -11.31
C GLY A 133 -1.41 -0.30 -11.64
N ASP A 134 -2.31 -0.69 -10.73
CA ASP A 134 -3.75 -0.61 -10.96
C ASP A 134 -4.22 0.82 -11.14
N TRP A 135 -3.49 1.79 -10.59
CA TRP A 135 -3.75 3.22 -10.78
C TRP A 135 -3.93 3.61 -12.25
N LYS A 136 -3.24 2.94 -13.19
CA LYS A 136 -3.36 3.21 -14.63
C LYS A 136 -4.78 2.99 -15.17
N SER A 137 -5.62 2.20 -14.49
CA SER A 137 -7.04 2.02 -14.87
C SER A 137 -8.00 3.06 -14.29
N HIS A 138 -7.53 3.97 -13.42
CA HIS A 138 -8.38 4.96 -12.74
C HIS A 138 -7.98 6.40 -13.01
N PHE A 139 -6.68 6.67 -13.15
CA PHE A 139 -6.18 8.00 -13.45
C PHE A 139 -6.40 8.33 -14.92
N THR A 140 -6.87 9.55 -15.19
CA THR A 140 -6.76 10.13 -16.54
C THR A 140 -5.30 10.52 -16.81
N VAL A 141 -4.94 10.72 -18.09
CA VAL A 141 -3.61 11.21 -18.47
C VAL A 141 -3.31 12.54 -17.76
N ALA A 142 -4.25 13.47 -17.77
CA ALA A 142 -4.10 14.77 -17.11
C ALA A 142 -3.89 14.65 -15.59
N GLN A 143 -4.60 13.72 -14.92
CA GLN A 143 -4.39 13.46 -13.49
C GLN A 143 -3.02 12.84 -13.22
N SER A 144 -2.54 11.94 -14.09
CA SER A 144 -1.21 11.34 -13.97
C SER A 144 -0.11 12.39 -14.09
N GLU A 145 -0.19 13.25 -15.11
CA GLU A 145 0.78 14.33 -15.35
C GLU A 145 0.77 15.38 -14.23
N ALA A 146 -0.41 15.71 -13.70
CA ALA A 146 -0.51 16.60 -12.54
C ALA A 146 0.11 15.95 -11.29
N PHE A 147 -0.10 14.65 -11.09
CA PHE A 147 0.53 13.91 -10.00
C PHE A 147 2.06 13.91 -10.14
N ASP A 148 2.60 13.69 -11.34
CA ASP A 148 4.05 13.67 -11.58
C ASP A 148 4.73 14.94 -11.07
N LYS A 149 4.15 16.10 -11.41
CA LYS A 149 4.67 17.40 -10.97
C LYS A 149 4.67 17.52 -9.44
N ILE A 150 3.54 17.19 -8.81
CA ILE A 150 3.40 17.25 -7.34
C ILE A 150 4.36 16.28 -6.67
N TYR A 151 4.51 15.07 -7.21
CA TYR A 151 5.41 14.06 -6.66
C TYR A 151 6.87 14.52 -6.75
N GLN A 152 7.29 15.04 -7.90
CA GLN A 152 8.64 15.58 -8.08
C GLN A 152 8.92 16.73 -7.11
N GLU A 153 7.98 17.66 -6.97
CA GLU A 153 8.12 18.80 -6.04
C GLU A 153 8.19 18.32 -4.59
N LYS A 154 7.25 17.47 -4.16
CA LYS A 154 7.16 17.02 -2.76
C LYS A 154 8.22 16.03 -2.36
N MET A 155 8.74 15.23 -3.29
CA MET A 155 9.78 14.23 -3.03
C MET A 155 11.19 14.72 -3.38
N ALA A 156 11.33 16.00 -3.75
CA ALA A 156 12.62 16.63 -3.98
C ALA A 156 13.53 16.46 -2.75
N GLY A 157 14.80 16.14 -3.00
CA GLY A 157 15.80 15.91 -1.96
C GLY A 157 15.88 14.47 -1.43
N LEU A 158 14.92 13.60 -1.77
CA LEU A 158 15.08 12.16 -1.59
C LEU A 158 15.74 11.56 -2.83
N ALA A 159 16.56 10.51 -2.61
CA ALA A 159 17.22 9.84 -3.72
C ALA A 159 16.18 9.11 -4.60
N GLN A 160 16.20 9.38 -5.90
CA GLN A 160 15.17 8.92 -6.84
C GLN A 160 15.19 7.39 -7.03
N ASP A 161 16.35 6.76 -6.84
CA ASP A 161 16.54 5.31 -6.88
C ASP A 161 15.88 4.56 -5.71
N LEU A 162 15.35 5.27 -4.71
CA LEU A 162 14.60 4.69 -3.60
C LEU A 162 13.23 4.15 -3.98
N PHE A 163 12.69 4.59 -5.12
CA PHE A 163 11.32 4.34 -5.52
C PHE A 163 11.30 3.65 -6.88
N PRO A 164 10.92 2.36 -6.98
CA PRO A 164 11.02 1.54 -8.19
C PRO A 164 9.85 1.78 -9.16
N TRP A 165 9.09 2.86 -8.97
CA TRP A 165 7.89 3.13 -9.73
C TRP A 165 8.00 4.42 -10.54
N GLU A 166 7.29 4.41 -11.66
CA GLU A 166 7.00 5.58 -12.50
C GLU A 166 5.89 6.46 -11.88
#